data_AF-A0A970J9Y5-F1
#
_entry.id   AF-A0A970J9Y5-F1
#
_cell.length_a   1.000
_cell.length_b   1.000
_cell.length_c   1.000
_cell.angle_alpha   90.00
_cell.angle_beta   90.00
_cell.angle_gamma   90.00
#
_symmetry.space_group_name_H-M   'P 1'
#
loop_
_entity.id
_entity.type
_entity.pdbx_description
1 polymer ?
#
loop_
_entity_poly.entity_id
_entity_poly.type
_entity_poly.pdbx_seq_one_letter_code
_entity_poly.pdbx_strand_id
1 'polypeptide(L)' 'ILQGLGLAPAAAGEEVPAGAEGPEAAVLTALECEPVHFDSLASLTGMSAAELHAFLVRLELEGKIKKLPGNFFLRV' A
#
# COMPACT_ATOMS: atom_id res chain seq x y z
N ILE A 1 -33.53 11.26 15.64
CA ILE A 1 -32.65 11.06 14.47
C ILE A 1 -31.25 11.52 14.87
N LEU A 2 -30.33 10.60 15.18
CA LEU A 2 -28.88 10.86 15.10
C LEU A 2 -28.09 9.55 15.11
N GLN A 3 -27.72 9.09 13.92
CA GLN A 3 -26.74 8.02 13.69
C GLN A 3 -25.34 8.61 13.88
N GLY A 4 -24.57 8.09 14.84
CA GLY A 4 -23.15 8.40 15.02
C GLY A 4 -22.33 7.17 14.67
N LEU A 5 -21.91 7.06 13.42
CA LEU A 5 -21.02 6.02 12.92
C LEU A 5 -19.71 6.05 13.73
N GLY A 6 -19.50 5.03 14.55
CA GLY A 6 -18.24 4.77 15.25
C GLY A 6 -17.17 4.31 14.27
N LEU A 7 -16.69 5.22 13.42
CA LEU A 7 -15.48 5.02 12.65
C LEU A 7 -14.32 5.29 13.60
N ALA A 8 -13.75 4.22 14.16
CA ALA A 8 -12.49 4.32 14.88
C ALA A 8 -11.44 4.93 13.95
N PRO A 9 -10.67 5.93 14.38
CA PRO A 9 -9.53 6.40 13.62
C PRO A 9 -8.54 5.23 13.52
N ALA A 10 -8.39 4.68 12.31
CA ALA A 10 -7.29 3.80 12.00
C ALA A 10 -6.01 4.58 12.33
N ALA A 11 -5.33 4.13 13.37
CA ALA A 11 -4.19 4.79 13.98
C ALA A 11 -3.19 5.22 12.90
N ALA A 12 -3.01 6.53 12.80
CA ALA A 12 -1.87 7.11 12.14
C ALA A 12 -0.66 6.96 13.06
N GLY A 13 0.44 6.47 12.47
CA GLY A 13 1.79 6.77 12.90
C GLY A 13 2.41 5.73 13.82
N GLU A 14 3.22 4.85 13.23
CA GLU A 14 4.56 4.64 13.78
C GLU A 14 5.53 4.40 12.61
N GLU A 15 6.35 5.43 12.38
CA GLU A 15 7.70 5.44 11.79
C GLU A 15 7.99 4.72 10.46
N VAL A 16 8.28 5.54 9.44
CA VAL A 16 9.27 5.22 8.39
C VAL A 16 9.97 6.56 8.09
N PRO A 17 11.30 6.65 7.81
CA PRO A 17 12.15 5.59 7.26
C PRO A 17 13.65 5.57 7.66
N ALA A 18 14.25 4.38 7.80
CA ALA A 18 15.70 4.23 7.64
C ALA A 18 16.05 2.78 7.23
N GLY A 19 16.06 2.53 5.92
CA GLY A 19 16.36 1.21 5.35
C GLY A 19 15.09 0.40 5.15
N ALA A 20 14.46 0.52 3.97
CA ALA A 20 13.43 -0.42 3.58
C ALA A 20 14.10 -1.78 3.30
N GLU A 21 14.36 -2.55 4.35
CA GLU A 21 14.80 -3.95 4.27
C GLU A 21 13.63 -4.79 4.78
N GLY A 22 12.71 -5.14 3.89
CA GLY A 22 11.46 -5.78 4.27
C GLY A 22 10.46 -5.89 3.13
N PRO A 23 9.26 -6.44 3.39
CA PRO A 23 8.23 -6.65 2.37
C PRO A 23 7.82 -5.35 1.65
N GLU A 24 8.01 -4.20 2.28
CA GLU A 24 7.77 -2.86 1.72
C GLU A 24 8.74 -2.48 0.59
N ALA A 25 10.02 -2.85 0.72
CA ALA A 25 10.98 -2.70 -0.38
C ALA A 25 10.68 -3.68 -1.51
N ALA A 26 10.25 -4.90 -1.18
CA ALA A 26 9.82 -5.86 -2.19
C ALA A 26 8.63 -5.34 -3.03
N VAL A 27 7.67 -4.62 -2.42
CA VAL A 27 6.61 -3.92 -3.17
C VAL A 27 7.20 -2.87 -4.12
N LEU A 28 8.11 -2.03 -3.64
CA LEU A 28 8.70 -0.94 -4.43
C LEU A 28 9.59 -1.44 -5.58
N THR A 29 10.28 -2.57 -5.36
CA THR A 29 11.04 -3.31 -6.38
C THR A 29 10.09 -3.96 -7.38
N ALA A 30 9.03 -4.63 -6.94
CA ALA A 30 8.06 -5.23 -7.87
C ALA A 30 7.42 -4.19 -8.81
N LEU A 31 7.23 -2.95 -8.35
CA LEU A 31 6.61 -1.86 -9.12
C LEU A 31 7.57 -1.12 -10.07
N GLU A 32 8.85 -1.52 -10.18
CA GLU A 32 9.89 -0.71 -10.82
C GLU A 32 9.85 -0.63 -12.36
N CYS A 33 9.10 -1.49 -13.05
CA CYS A 33 9.06 -1.50 -14.53
C CYS A 33 7.67 -1.69 -15.16
N GLU A 34 6.72 -2.33 -14.49
CA GLU A 34 5.40 -2.62 -15.07
C GLU A 34 4.26 -2.46 -14.05
N PRO A 35 3.02 -2.22 -14.51
CA PRO A 35 1.86 -2.28 -13.64
C PRO A 35 1.72 -3.66 -13.00
N VAL A 36 1.74 -3.71 -11.66
CA VAL A 36 1.58 -4.97 -10.93
C VAL A 36 0.21 -5.03 -10.27
N HIS A 37 -0.45 -6.18 -10.39
CA HIS A 37 -1.73 -6.42 -9.74
C HIS A 37 -1.55 -6.55 -8.22
N PHE A 38 -2.55 -6.09 -7.46
CA PHE A 38 -2.56 -6.17 -6.00
C PHE A 38 -2.27 -7.58 -5.46
N ASP A 39 -2.89 -8.60 -6.05
CA ASP A 39 -2.74 -9.99 -5.61
C ASP A 39 -1.32 -10.55 -5.84
N SER A 40 -0.68 -10.14 -6.93
CA SER A 40 0.72 -10.47 -7.21
C SER A 40 1.65 -9.83 -6.19
N LEU A 41 1.39 -8.57 -5.81
CA LEU A 41 2.14 -7.89 -4.75
C LEU A 41 1.96 -8.61 -3.41
N ALA A 42 0.73 -8.99 -3.04
CA ALA A 42 0.47 -9.71 -1.80
C ALA A 42 1.20 -11.06 -1.75
N SER A 43 1.21 -11.78 -2.87
CA SER A 43 1.92 -13.06 -3.00
C SER A 43 3.44 -12.90 -2.92
N LEU A 44 3.99 -11.85 -3.53
CA LEU A 44 5.43 -11.57 -3.54
C LEU A 44 5.95 -11.10 -2.18
N THR A 45 5.13 -10.37 -1.43
CA THR A 45 5.54 -9.73 -0.18
C THR A 45 5.15 -10.55 1.04
N GLY A 46 4.23 -11.51 0.88
CA GLY A 46 3.68 -12.30 1.98
C GLY A 46 2.80 -11.48 2.94
N MET A 47 2.44 -10.25 2.58
CA MET A 47 1.63 -9.36 3.41
C MET A 47 0.15 -9.74 3.37
N SER A 48 -0.56 -9.47 4.46
CA SER A 48 -2.02 -9.51 4.45
C SER A 48 -2.58 -8.44 3.51
N ALA A 49 -3.73 -8.69 2.90
CA ALA A 49 -4.39 -7.72 2.02
C ALA A 49 -4.63 -6.36 2.71
N ALA A 50 -4.95 -6.34 4.01
CA ALA A 50 -5.12 -5.10 4.76
C ALA A 50 -3.81 -4.30 4.89
N GLU A 51 -2.71 -4.99 5.22
CA GLU A 51 -1.39 -4.38 5.39
C GLU A 51 -0.86 -3.82 4.07
N LEU A 52 -0.96 -4.61 3.01
CA LEU A 52 -0.56 -4.20 1.67
C LEU A 52 -1.39 -2.99 1.18
N HIS A 53 -2.70 -2.99 1.42
CA HIS A 53 -3.55 -1.89 0.98
C HIS A 53 -3.26 -0.60 1.75
N ALA A 54 -3.00 -0.68 3.06
CA ALA A 54 -2.57 0.47 3.86
C ALA A 54 -1.23 1.04 3.36
N PHE A 55 -0.28 0.16 3.04
CA PHE A 55 1.03 0.54 2.51
C PHE A 55 0.94 1.19 1.12
N LEU A 56 0.16 0.62 0.20
CA LEU A 56 -0.04 1.18 -1.14
C LEU A 56 -0.75 2.54 -1.10
N VAL A 57 -1.76 2.71 -0.24
CA VAL A 57 -2.42 4.01 -0.04
C VAL A 57 -1.43 5.05 0.47
N ARG A 58 -0.55 4.68 1.41
CA ARG A 58 0.51 5.58 1.88
C ARG A 58 1.43 6.02 0.73
N LEU A 59 1.90 5.07 -0.09
CA LEU A 59 2.74 5.37 -1.26
C LEU A 59 2.02 6.23 -2.32
N GLU A 60 0.71 6.04 -2.49
CA GLU A 60 -0.12 6.83 -3.40
C GLU A 60 -0.22 8.28 -2.91
N LEU A 61 -0.43 8.49 -1.60
CA LEU A 61 -0.44 9.81 -0.98
C LEU A 61 0.93 10.50 -1.03
N GLU A 62 2.02 9.73 -0.94
CA GLU A 62 3.39 10.22 -1.16
C GLU A 62 3.70 10.51 -2.64
N GLY A 63 2.78 10.18 -3.57
CA GLY A 63 2.97 10.37 -5.01
C GLY A 63 4.00 9.42 -5.63
N LYS A 64 4.40 8.36 -4.92
CA LYS A 64 5.39 7.37 -5.39
C LYS A 64 4.79 6.30 -6.29
N ILE A 65 3.48 6.07 -6.16
CA ILE A 65 2.73 5.13 -7.00
C ILE A 65 1.42 5.74 -7.48
N LYS A 66 0.85 5.12 -8.51
CA LYS A 66 -0.45 5.45 -9.07
C LYS A 66 -1.28 4.19 -9.19
N LYS A 67 -2.52 4.26 -8.67
CA LYS A 67 -3.51 3.21 -8.86
C LYS A 67 -4.14 3.31 -10.25
N LEU A 68 -4.26 2.17 -10.91
CA LEU A 68 -4.86 2.00 -12.23
C LEU A 68 -6.16 1.16 -12.11
N PRO A 69 -7.07 1.26 -13.09
CA PRO A 69 -8.29 0.44 -13.11
C PRO A 69 -7.94 -1.06 -13.09
N GLY A 70 -8.75 -1.85 -12.39
CA GLY A 70 -8.51 -3.28 -12.22
C GLY A 70 -7.54 -3.66 -11.11
N ASN A 71 -7.32 -2.79 -10.11
CA ASN A 71 -6.40 -3.02 -8.98
C ASN A 71 -4.94 -3.23 -9.38
N PHE A 72 -4.52 -2.54 -10.44
CA PHE A 72 -3.12 -2.45 -10.81
C PHE A 72 -2.48 -1.20 -10.17
N PHE A 73 -1.20 -1.31 -9.87
CA PHE A 73 -0.41 -0.21 -9.31
C PHE A 73 0.85 -0.03 -10.16
N LEU A 74 1.24 1.22 -10.38
CA LEU A 74 2.41 1.60 -11.16
C LEU A 74 3.25 2.61 -10.36
N ARG A 75 4.57 2.49 -10.40
CA ARG A 75 5.47 3.48 -9.80
C ARG A 75 5.56 4.75 -10.67
N VAL A 76 5.64 5.92 -10.02
CA VAL A 76 5.74 7.25 -10.67
C VAL A 76 7.06 7.93 -10.33
#